data_AF-A0A2E3BY86-F1
#
_entry.id   AF-A0A2E3BY86-F1
#
_cell.length_a   1.000
_cell.length_b   1.000
_cell.length_c   1.000
_cell.angle_alpha   90.00
_cell.angle_beta   90.00
_cell.angle_gamma   90.00
#
_symmetry.space_group_name_H-M   'P 1'
#
loop_
_entity.id
_entity.type
_entity.pdbx_description
1 polymer ?
#
loop_
_entity_poly.entity_id
_entity_poly.type
_entity_poly.pdbx_seq_one_letter_code
_entity_poly.pdbx_strand_id
1 'polypeptide(L)'
;MEENNEFVNLVNKYITNSGADKPIKCDEECENNKREKELYQKYIKAKKNKENAPELFEEAEQKYYIYKDGDYEYNIMMKDKYSDLGWKMKNKIENKYLNSYEDIERIANIVNQQSSYSRNIDSLAKKYRKDVNELDNTIDKTETKTNIANRNTYYFNQYNVLFERIHYIFYWINIISTIVLGYLFYYYNKLSINKYRYILIALVINIFIPYKTIVEYFIK
;
A
#
# COMPACT_ATOMS: atom_id res chain seq x y z
N MET A 1 61.24 81.76 29.65
CA MET A 1 60.71 80.54 30.27
C MET A 1 59.74 80.89 31.40
N GLU A 2 58.78 81.78 31.14
CA GLU A 2 57.78 82.21 32.14
C GLU A 2 56.35 81.86 31.70
N GLU A 3 56.04 81.87 30.40
CA GLU A 3 54.73 81.43 29.87
C GLU A 3 54.38 79.96 30.18
N ASN A 4 55.38 79.08 30.26
CA ASN A 4 55.13 77.65 30.46
C ASN A 4 54.64 77.32 31.89
N ASN A 5 54.99 78.17 32.87
CA ASN A 5 54.51 78.03 34.25
C ASN A 5 53.08 78.58 34.42
N GLU A 6 52.69 79.57 33.63
CA GLU A 6 51.33 80.12 33.68
C GLU A 6 50.31 79.13 33.09
N PHE A 7 50.65 78.47 31.97
CA PHE A 7 49.81 77.43 31.38
C PHE A 7 49.63 76.21 32.29
N VAL A 8 50.71 75.72 32.91
CA VAL A 8 50.65 74.59 33.87
C VAL A 8 49.81 74.96 35.10
N ASN A 9 49.93 76.19 35.60
CA ASN A 9 49.11 76.67 36.72
C ASN A 9 47.65 76.87 36.31
N LEU A 10 47.37 77.30 35.08
CA LEU A 10 46.02 77.42 34.54
C LEU A 10 45.36 76.03 34.40
N VAL A 11 46.08 75.05 33.86
CA VAL A 11 45.61 73.65 33.74
C VAL A 11 45.34 73.04 35.11
N ASN A 12 46.26 73.19 36.08
CA ASN A 12 46.07 72.70 37.44
C ASN A 12 44.90 73.40 38.16
N LYS A 13 44.70 74.70 37.92
CA LYS A 13 43.57 75.48 38.44
C LYS A 13 42.24 75.07 37.79
N TYR A 14 42.23 74.68 36.52
CA TYR A 14 41.04 74.11 35.88
C TYR A 14 40.76 72.69 36.37
N ILE A 15 41.77 71.83 36.56
CA ILE A 15 41.58 70.47 37.09
C ILE A 15 41.06 70.49 38.53
N THR A 16 41.53 71.43 39.36
CA THR A 16 41.06 71.59 40.75
C THR A 16 39.72 72.32 40.88
N ASN A 17 39.42 73.31 40.02
CA ASN A 17 38.14 74.04 40.05
C ASN A 17 37.01 73.43 39.20
N SER A 18 37.29 72.48 38.30
CA SER A 18 36.26 71.76 37.52
C SER A 18 35.55 70.64 38.29
N GLY A 19 35.79 70.53 39.60
CA GLY A 19 35.06 69.60 40.45
C GLY A 19 35.49 68.15 40.28
N ALA A 20 36.78 67.90 40.06
CA ALA A 20 37.36 66.54 40.07
C ALA A 20 37.28 65.83 41.45
N ASP A 21 36.79 66.51 42.50
CA ASP A 21 36.41 65.94 43.80
C ASP A 21 34.87 65.83 44.00
N LYS A 22 34.08 66.10 42.96
CA LYS A 22 32.68 65.65 42.92
C LYS A 22 32.66 64.40 42.07
N PRO A 23 32.11 63.26 42.56
CA PRO A 23 31.89 62.12 41.68
C PRO A 23 31.09 62.66 40.49
N ILE A 24 31.60 62.46 39.26
CA ILE A 24 30.79 62.63 38.05
C ILE A 24 29.51 61.88 38.40
N LYS A 25 28.41 62.61 38.57
CA LYS A 25 27.13 62.03 38.95
C LYS A 25 26.71 61.18 37.76
N CYS A 26 27.12 59.93 37.82
CA CYS A 26 26.79 58.86 36.90
C CYS A 26 25.26 58.88 36.77
N ASP A 27 24.78 59.04 35.55
CA ASP A 27 23.36 58.95 35.26
C ASP A 27 22.87 57.52 35.52
N GLU A 28 21.55 57.31 35.49
CA GLU A 28 20.95 56.00 35.74
C GLU A 28 21.51 54.91 34.80
N GLU A 29 21.81 55.28 33.55
CA GLU A 29 22.43 54.40 32.57
C GLU A 29 23.87 54.00 32.97
N CYS A 30 24.68 54.96 33.41
CA CYS A 30 26.04 54.72 33.88
C CYS A 30 26.07 53.81 35.13
N GLU A 31 25.17 54.00 36.11
CA GLU A 31 25.09 53.14 37.30
C GLU A 31 24.58 51.72 36.94
N ASN A 32 23.60 51.63 36.03
CA ASN A 32 23.13 50.34 35.53
C ASN A 32 24.23 49.58 34.78
N ASN A 33 24.98 50.26 33.90
CA ASN A 33 26.11 49.68 33.18
C ASN A 33 27.22 49.20 34.12
N LYS A 34 27.49 49.95 35.21
CA LYS A 34 28.45 49.53 36.23
C LYS A 34 27.98 48.28 36.95
N ARG A 35 26.72 48.25 37.38
CA ARG A 35 26.12 47.08 38.04
C ARG A 35 26.09 45.86 37.12
N GLU A 36 25.77 46.03 35.85
CA GLU A 36 25.81 44.96 34.85
C GLU A 36 27.22 44.40 34.69
N LYS A 37 28.23 45.26 34.52
CA LYS A 37 29.64 44.83 34.45
C LYS A 37 30.08 44.08 35.71
N GLU A 38 29.71 44.55 36.90
CA GLU A 38 30.01 43.88 38.16
C GLU A 38 29.35 42.49 38.23
N LEU A 39 28.08 42.37 37.82
CA LEU A 39 27.37 41.10 37.78
C LEU A 39 27.97 40.15 36.75
N TYR A 40 28.34 40.65 35.57
CA TYR A 40 28.99 39.86 34.54
C TYR A 40 30.37 39.36 35.00
N GLN A 41 31.17 40.20 35.66
CA GLN A 41 32.44 39.78 36.24
C GLN A 41 32.25 38.70 37.32
N LYS A 42 31.24 38.85 38.19
CA LYS A 42 30.87 37.81 39.18
C LYS A 42 30.47 36.51 38.49
N TYR A 43 29.67 36.58 37.42
CA TYR A 43 29.28 35.41 36.63
C TYR A 43 30.50 34.71 36.01
N ILE A 44 31.39 35.44 35.35
CA ILE A 44 32.61 34.87 34.75
C ILE A 44 33.51 34.25 35.81
N LYS A 45 33.68 34.90 36.97
CA LYS A 45 34.43 34.34 38.09
C LYS A 45 33.79 33.05 38.61
N ALA A 46 32.47 33.03 38.78
CA ALA A 46 31.75 31.85 39.21
C ALA A 46 31.86 30.70 38.19
N LYS A 47 31.78 31.01 36.89
CA LYS A 47 31.97 30.06 35.80
C LYS A 47 33.38 29.45 35.84
N LYS A 48 34.43 30.28 35.95
CA LYS A 48 35.81 29.81 36.08
C LYS A 48 36.02 28.96 37.33
N ASN A 49 35.46 29.37 38.47
CA ASN A 49 35.53 28.57 39.69
C ASN A 49 34.87 27.20 39.51
N LYS A 50 33.73 27.14 38.80
CA LYS A 50 33.05 25.87 38.49
C LYS A 50 33.88 25.01 37.54
N GLU A 51 34.53 25.60 36.54
CA GLU A 51 35.40 24.91 35.59
C GLU A 51 36.66 24.35 36.27
N ASN A 52 37.28 25.12 37.17
CA ASN A 52 38.52 24.73 37.85
C ASN A 52 38.30 23.91 39.13
N ALA A 53 37.08 23.87 39.67
CA ALA A 53 36.78 23.17 40.91
C ALA A 53 37.18 21.68 40.91
N PRO A 54 36.99 20.89 39.83
CA PRO A 54 37.40 19.49 39.80
C PRO A 54 38.92 19.32 39.93
N GLU A 55 39.70 20.11 39.19
CA GLU A 55 41.17 20.04 39.23
C GLU A 55 41.71 20.44 40.61
N LEU A 56 41.19 21.54 41.18
CA LEU A 56 41.56 21.98 42.53
C LEU A 56 41.18 20.94 43.59
N PHE A 57 40.07 20.22 43.40
CA PHE A 57 39.66 19.14 44.27
C PHE A 57 40.60 17.94 44.15
N GLU A 58 40.96 17.52 42.93
CA GLU A 58 41.91 16.42 42.70
C GLU A 58 43.30 16.73 43.29
N GLU A 59 43.78 17.98 43.13
CA GLU A 59 45.05 18.41 43.72
C GLU A 59 45.00 18.39 45.26
N ALA A 60 43.88 18.85 45.85
CA ALA A 60 43.69 18.82 47.30
C ALA A 60 43.57 17.38 47.83
N GLU A 61 42.85 16.51 47.12
CA GLU A 61 42.72 15.08 47.41
C GLU A 61 44.09 14.40 47.40
N GLN A 62 44.87 14.62 46.34
CA GLN A 62 46.24 14.10 46.22
C GLN A 62 47.13 14.54 47.39
N LYS A 63 47.19 15.85 47.68
CA LYS A 63 48.01 16.37 48.78
C LYS A 63 47.60 15.77 50.13
N TYR A 64 46.31 15.63 50.38
CA TYR A 64 45.79 15.06 51.62
C TYR A 64 46.21 13.59 51.80
N TYR A 65 45.99 12.74 50.79
CA TYR A 65 46.33 11.32 50.88
C TYR A 65 47.84 11.06 50.87
N ILE A 66 48.62 11.82 50.10
CA ILE A 66 50.09 11.72 50.14
C ILE A 66 50.61 12.09 51.53
N TYR A 67 50.06 13.14 52.16
CA TYR A 67 50.45 13.53 53.52
C TYR A 67 50.05 12.47 54.56
N LYS A 68 48.86 11.88 54.42
CA LYS A 68 48.29 10.94 55.40
C LYS A 68 48.91 9.54 55.31
N ASP A 69 48.99 8.98 54.11
CA ASP A 69 49.29 7.57 53.87
C ASP A 69 50.56 7.36 53.01
N GLY A 70 51.11 8.43 52.43
CA GLY A 70 52.30 8.39 51.58
C GLY A 70 51.99 8.23 50.08
N ASP A 71 53.00 8.51 49.25
CA ASP A 71 52.85 8.50 47.78
C ASP A 71 52.52 7.11 47.21
N TYR A 72 53.10 6.06 47.79
CA TYR A 72 52.87 4.69 47.35
C TYR A 72 51.39 4.27 47.49
N GLU A 73 50.79 4.51 48.66
CA GLU A 73 49.39 4.16 48.93
C GLU A 73 48.43 4.99 48.07
N TYR A 74 48.72 6.28 47.86
CA TYR A 74 47.96 7.11 46.92
C TYR A 74 47.97 6.54 45.50
N ASN A 75 49.14 6.11 45.01
CA ASN A 75 49.27 5.51 43.67
C ASN A 75 48.49 4.20 43.54
N ILE A 76 48.44 3.36 44.60
CA ILE A 76 47.60 2.16 44.62
C ILE A 76 46.12 2.53 44.56
N MET A 77 45.67 3.46 45.41
CA MET A 77 44.28 3.93 45.43
C MET A 77 43.84 4.46 44.06
N MET A 78 44.68 5.25 43.39
CA MET A 78 44.39 5.77 42.06
C MET A 78 44.36 4.67 41.00
N LYS A 79 45.27 3.70 41.06
CA LYS A 79 45.26 2.54 40.17
C LYS A 79 43.94 1.76 40.30
N ASP A 80 43.47 1.53 41.52
CA ASP A 80 42.21 0.82 41.76
C ASP A 80 41.00 1.62 41.29
N LYS A 81 40.96 2.93 41.57
CA LYS A 81 39.92 3.86 41.08
C LYS A 81 39.81 3.82 39.56
N TYR A 82 40.93 3.93 38.84
CA TYR A 82 40.92 3.90 37.37
C TYR A 82 40.65 2.50 36.81
N SER A 83 41.07 1.44 37.50
CA SER A 83 40.74 0.06 37.13
C SER A 83 39.23 -0.19 37.21
N ASP A 84 38.57 0.23 38.29
CA ASP A 84 37.11 0.12 38.46
C ASP A 84 36.36 0.95 37.41
N LEU A 85 36.81 2.19 37.15
CA LEU A 85 36.26 3.02 36.06
C LEU A 85 36.41 2.36 34.70
N GLY A 86 37.57 1.76 34.43
CA GLY A 86 37.84 1.01 33.21
C GLY A 86 36.89 -0.18 33.05
N TRP A 87 36.67 -0.95 34.12
CA TRP A 87 35.73 -2.06 34.14
C TRP A 87 34.28 -1.62 33.91
N LYS A 88 33.83 -0.56 34.59
CA LYS A 88 32.50 0.01 34.40
C LYS A 88 32.28 0.50 32.96
N MET A 89 33.28 1.16 32.37
CA MET A 89 33.22 1.62 30.99
C MET A 89 33.20 0.44 30.01
N LYS A 90 34.03 -0.58 30.21
CA LYS A 90 34.03 -1.81 29.42
C LYS A 90 32.64 -2.46 29.44
N ASN A 91 32.07 -2.69 30.62
CA ASN A 91 30.74 -3.30 30.76
C ASN A 91 29.65 -2.46 30.09
N LYS A 92 29.73 -1.13 30.19
CA LYS A 92 28.79 -0.23 29.51
C LYS A 92 28.89 -0.33 27.98
N ILE A 93 30.11 -0.41 27.44
CA ILE A 93 30.36 -0.58 26.00
C ILE A 93 29.86 -1.95 25.54
N GLU A 94 30.18 -3.01 26.29
CA GLU A 94 29.77 -4.38 26.00
C GLU A 94 28.24 -4.52 25.98
N ASN A 95 27.55 -4.00 26.99
CA ASN A 95 26.08 -3.99 27.03
C ASN A 95 25.48 -3.18 25.87
N LYS A 96 26.06 -2.02 25.53
CA LYS A 96 25.59 -1.22 24.40
C LYS A 96 25.79 -1.97 23.08
N TYR A 97 26.91 -2.67 22.93
CA TYR A 97 27.21 -3.48 21.76
C TYR A 97 26.22 -4.65 21.63
N LEU A 98 26.00 -5.42 22.70
CA LEU A 98 25.05 -6.53 22.72
C LEU A 98 23.63 -6.08 22.36
N ASN A 99 23.14 -4.99 22.98
CA ASN A 99 21.83 -4.44 22.64
C ASN A 99 21.75 -4.00 21.17
N SER A 100 22.81 -3.38 20.65
CA SER A 100 22.85 -2.96 19.24
C SER A 100 22.87 -4.16 18.29
N TYR A 101 23.55 -5.24 18.68
CA TYR A 101 23.59 -6.49 17.93
C TYR A 101 22.20 -7.15 17.89
N GLU A 102 21.53 -7.25 19.03
CA GLU A 102 20.15 -7.76 19.12
C GLU A 102 19.17 -6.95 18.27
N ASP A 103 19.30 -5.60 18.29
CA ASP A 103 18.49 -4.72 17.44
C ASP A 103 18.72 -4.98 15.95
N ILE A 104 19.98 -5.17 15.53
CA ILE A 104 20.34 -5.50 14.14
C ILE A 104 19.74 -6.85 13.75
N GLU A 105 19.86 -7.87 14.60
CA GLU A 105 19.30 -9.19 14.34
C GLU A 105 17.77 -9.15 14.21
N ARG A 106 17.11 -8.41 15.10
CA ARG A 106 15.65 -8.19 15.02
C ARG A 106 15.26 -7.51 13.71
N ILE A 107 15.98 -6.46 13.29
CA ILE A 107 15.70 -5.77 12.03
C ILE A 107 15.92 -6.71 10.84
N ALA A 108 17.01 -7.49 10.83
CA ALA A 108 17.28 -8.46 9.78
C ALA A 108 16.15 -9.50 9.66
N ASN A 109 15.65 -10.00 10.79
CA ASN A 109 14.51 -10.91 10.83
C ASN A 109 13.22 -10.28 10.27
N ILE A 110 12.92 -9.03 10.65
CA ILE A 110 11.76 -8.29 10.12
C ILE A 110 11.87 -8.13 8.60
N VAL A 111 13.04 -7.75 8.08
CA VAL A 111 13.27 -7.60 6.64
C VAL A 111 13.08 -8.92 5.90
N ASN A 112 13.59 -10.02 6.44
CA ASN A 112 13.40 -11.36 5.86
C ASN A 112 11.92 -11.79 5.84
N GLN A 113 11.19 -11.52 6.92
CA GLN A 113 9.75 -11.78 6.99
C GLN A 113 8.98 -10.93 5.99
N GLN A 114 9.27 -9.63 5.88
CA GLN A 114 8.64 -8.74 4.91
C GLN A 114 8.95 -9.15 3.46
N SER A 115 10.18 -9.58 3.17
CA SER A 115 10.54 -10.09 1.84
C SER A 115 9.73 -11.34 1.49
N SER A 116 9.62 -12.28 2.44
CA SER A 116 8.80 -13.50 2.26
C SER A 116 7.32 -13.18 2.07
N TYR A 117 6.79 -12.26 2.88
CA TYR A 117 5.42 -11.77 2.75
C TYR A 117 5.17 -11.11 1.39
N SER A 118 6.07 -10.25 0.94
CA SER A 118 5.99 -9.59 -0.36
C SER A 118 5.96 -10.60 -1.52
N ARG A 119 6.81 -11.64 -1.48
CA ARG A 119 6.77 -12.75 -2.47
C ARG A 119 5.44 -13.49 -2.46
N ASN A 120 4.89 -13.76 -1.28
CA ASN A 120 3.60 -14.45 -1.14
C ASN A 120 2.44 -13.58 -1.68
N ILE A 121 2.46 -12.27 -1.43
CA ILE A 121 1.48 -11.33 -1.98
C ILE A 121 1.58 -11.25 -3.50
N ASP A 122 2.79 -11.19 -4.07
CA ASP A 122 2.97 -11.18 -5.52
C ASP A 122 2.47 -12.49 -6.17
N SER A 123 2.75 -13.64 -5.54
CA SER A 123 2.21 -14.92 -5.97
C SER A 123 0.69 -14.98 -5.89
N LEU A 124 0.10 -14.42 -4.83
CA LEU A 124 -1.35 -14.37 -4.66
C LEU A 124 -1.99 -13.45 -5.70
N ALA A 125 -1.41 -12.28 -5.97
CA ALA A 125 -1.86 -11.35 -7.00
C ALA A 125 -1.79 -12.00 -8.40
N LYS A 126 -0.71 -12.73 -8.71
CA LYS A 126 -0.60 -13.51 -9.94
C LYS A 126 -1.69 -14.56 -10.06
N LYS A 127 -2.00 -15.28 -8.98
CA LYS A 127 -3.08 -16.27 -8.94
C LYS A 127 -4.43 -15.61 -9.24
N TYR A 128 -4.78 -14.53 -8.55
CA TYR A 128 -6.05 -13.83 -8.80
C TYR A 128 -6.17 -13.30 -10.23
N ARG A 129 -5.10 -12.76 -10.81
CA ARG A 129 -5.11 -12.34 -12.22
C ARG A 129 -5.37 -13.51 -13.17
N LYS A 130 -4.78 -14.67 -12.89
CA LYS A 130 -5.01 -15.89 -13.66
C LYS A 130 -6.47 -16.34 -13.53
N ASP A 131 -7.00 -16.38 -12.30
CA ASP A 131 -8.38 -16.81 -12.02
C ASP A 131 -9.40 -15.88 -12.71
N VAL A 132 -9.16 -14.56 -12.71
CA VAL A 132 -9.99 -13.58 -13.45
C VAL A 132 -9.95 -13.85 -14.94
N ASN A 133 -8.76 -14.00 -15.53
CA ASN A 133 -8.64 -14.29 -16.96
C ASN A 133 -9.31 -15.62 -17.34
N GLU A 134 -9.23 -16.64 -16.49
CA GLU A 134 -9.87 -17.93 -16.72
C GLU A 134 -11.40 -17.83 -16.63
N LEU A 135 -11.91 -17.02 -15.70
CA LEU A 135 -13.33 -16.72 -15.57
C LEU A 135 -13.86 -15.96 -16.79
N ASP A 136 -13.16 -14.92 -17.24
CA ASP A 136 -13.54 -14.15 -18.44
C ASP A 136 -13.59 -15.07 -19.67
N ASN A 137 -12.56 -15.89 -19.87
CA ASN A 137 -12.55 -16.90 -20.94
C ASN A 137 -13.73 -17.90 -20.83
N THR A 138 -14.15 -18.23 -19.63
CA THR A 138 -15.27 -19.13 -19.38
C THR A 138 -16.61 -18.45 -19.68
N ILE A 139 -16.76 -17.17 -19.33
CA ILE A 139 -17.90 -16.34 -19.68
C ILE A 139 -18.02 -16.22 -21.21
N ASP A 140 -16.94 -15.84 -21.90
CA ASP A 140 -16.91 -15.69 -23.36
C ASP A 140 -17.29 -16.99 -24.07
N LYS A 141 -16.76 -18.13 -23.60
CA LYS A 141 -17.11 -19.46 -24.13
C LYS A 141 -18.58 -19.80 -23.88
N THR A 142 -19.10 -19.44 -22.71
CA THR A 142 -20.50 -19.72 -22.34
C THR A 142 -21.47 -18.85 -23.14
N GLU A 143 -21.15 -17.57 -23.31
CA GLU A 143 -21.91 -16.65 -24.16
C GLU A 143 -21.90 -17.12 -25.62
N THR A 144 -20.72 -17.48 -26.14
CA THR A 144 -20.60 -18.03 -27.49
C THR A 144 -21.42 -19.30 -27.67
N LYS A 145 -21.35 -20.24 -26.72
CA LYS A 145 -22.18 -21.46 -26.72
C LYS A 145 -23.67 -21.15 -26.67
N THR A 146 -24.07 -20.20 -25.83
CA THR A 146 -25.47 -19.77 -25.68
C THR A 146 -25.96 -19.12 -26.98
N ASN A 147 -25.16 -18.27 -27.60
CA ASN A 147 -25.46 -17.65 -28.89
C ASN A 147 -25.59 -18.69 -30.00
N ILE A 148 -24.70 -19.69 -30.05
CA ILE A 148 -24.81 -20.82 -30.99
C ILE A 148 -26.10 -21.62 -30.72
N ALA A 149 -26.41 -21.93 -29.46
CA ALA A 149 -27.62 -22.66 -29.09
C ALA A 149 -28.91 -21.88 -29.44
N ASN A 150 -28.92 -20.56 -29.21
CA ASN A 150 -30.01 -19.67 -29.59
C ASN A 150 -30.19 -19.63 -31.12
N ARG A 151 -29.09 -19.53 -31.88
CA ARG A 151 -29.14 -19.59 -33.35
C ARG A 151 -29.65 -20.94 -33.84
N ASN A 152 -29.19 -22.05 -33.27
CA ASN A 152 -29.67 -23.39 -33.61
C ASN A 152 -31.16 -23.54 -33.30
N THR A 153 -31.62 -23.05 -32.15
CA THR A 153 -33.04 -23.04 -31.78
C THR A 153 -33.87 -22.19 -32.75
N TYR A 154 -33.37 -21.02 -33.14
CA TYR A 154 -34.03 -20.16 -34.13
C TYR A 154 -34.21 -20.87 -35.47
N TYR A 155 -33.14 -21.47 -36.01
CA TYR A 155 -33.22 -22.20 -37.28
C TYR A 155 -34.10 -23.45 -37.18
N PHE A 156 -34.04 -24.17 -36.06
CA PHE A 156 -34.89 -25.34 -35.80
C PHE A 156 -36.37 -24.94 -35.75
N ASN A 157 -36.70 -23.84 -35.07
CA ASN A 157 -38.06 -23.30 -35.02
C ASN A 157 -38.54 -22.85 -36.40
N GLN A 158 -37.68 -22.17 -37.17
CA GLN A 158 -38.04 -21.75 -38.54
C GLN A 158 -38.31 -22.95 -39.44
N TYR A 159 -37.49 -24.00 -39.34
CA TYR A 159 -37.69 -25.25 -40.05
C TYR A 159 -39.00 -25.94 -39.63
N ASN A 160 -39.29 -26.02 -38.32
CA ASN A 160 -40.54 -26.60 -37.82
C ASN A 160 -41.77 -25.83 -38.30
N VAL A 161 -41.75 -24.50 -38.31
CA VAL A 161 -42.86 -23.69 -38.83
C VAL A 161 -43.10 -23.94 -40.32
N LEU A 162 -42.02 -24.05 -41.12
CA LEU A 162 -42.14 -24.41 -42.54
C LEU A 162 -42.69 -25.83 -42.71
N PHE A 163 -42.19 -26.78 -41.91
CA PHE A 163 -42.66 -28.17 -41.91
C PHE A 163 -44.13 -28.28 -41.54
N GLU A 164 -44.58 -27.60 -40.49
CA GLU A 164 -45.99 -27.52 -40.08
C GLU A 164 -46.87 -26.91 -41.18
N ARG A 165 -46.41 -25.85 -41.84
CA ARG A 165 -47.13 -25.24 -42.96
C ARG A 165 -47.24 -26.17 -44.17
N ILE A 166 -46.15 -26.85 -44.54
CA ILE A 166 -46.15 -27.84 -45.64
C ILE A 166 -47.08 -29.01 -45.30
N HIS A 167 -46.98 -29.53 -44.07
CA HIS A 167 -47.84 -30.60 -43.59
C HIS A 167 -49.33 -30.21 -43.64
N TYR A 168 -49.66 -28.99 -43.22
CA TYR A 168 -51.01 -28.44 -43.28
C TYR A 168 -51.54 -28.34 -44.73
N ILE A 169 -50.71 -27.91 -45.68
CA ILE A 169 -51.08 -27.87 -47.10
C ILE A 169 -51.37 -29.28 -47.64
N PHE A 170 -50.47 -30.24 -47.39
CA PHE A 170 -50.67 -31.63 -47.83
C PHE A 170 -51.91 -32.28 -47.20
N TYR A 171 -52.21 -31.96 -45.95
CA TYR A 171 -53.43 -32.42 -45.27
C TYR A 171 -54.70 -31.94 -46.01
N TRP A 172 -54.77 -30.67 -46.40
CA TRP A 172 -55.92 -30.16 -47.16
C TRP A 172 -56.02 -30.74 -48.58
N ILE A 173 -54.88 -30.91 -49.26
CA ILE A 173 -54.83 -31.59 -50.58
C ILE A 173 -55.39 -33.01 -50.45
N ASN A 174 -55.06 -33.73 -49.38
CA ASN A 174 -55.58 -35.06 -49.12
C ASN A 174 -57.11 -35.06 -48.91
N ILE A 175 -57.64 -34.16 -48.10
CA ILE A 175 -59.10 -34.01 -47.89
C ILE A 175 -59.80 -33.74 -49.23
N ILE A 176 -59.32 -32.76 -50.00
CA ILE A 176 -59.92 -32.40 -51.30
C ILE A 176 -59.85 -33.60 -52.25
N SER A 177 -58.71 -34.28 -52.33
CA SER A 177 -58.54 -35.47 -53.15
C SER A 177 -59.51 -36.59 -52.75
N THR A 178 -59.73 -36.79 -51.46
CA THR A 178 -60.69 -37.77 -50.95
C THR A 178 -62.13 -37.41 -51.32
N ILE A 179 -62.51 -36.14 -51.21
CA ILE A 179 -63.86 -35.67 -51.61
C ILE A 179 -64.06 -35.86 -53.11
N VAL A 180 -63.08 -35.48 -53.94
CA VAL A 180 -63.15 -35.64 -55.40
C VAL A 180 -63.23 -37.13 -55.78
N LEU A 181 -62.38 -37.98 -55.19
CA LEU A 181 -62.41 -39.41 -55.42
C LEU A 181 -63.73 -40.04 -54.95
N GLY A 182 -64.28 -39.59 -53.82
CA GLY A 182 -65.59 -40.01 -53.32
C GLY A 182 -66.75 -39.58 -54.22
N TYR A 183 -66.70 -38.35 -54.77
CA TYR A 183 -67.67 -37.87 -55.74
C TYR A 183 -67.58 -38.64 -57.07
N LEU A 184 -66.37 -38.87 -57.58
CA LEU A 184 -66.13 -39.70 -58.75
C LEU A 184 -66.62 -41.13 -58.50
N PHE A 185 -66.34 -41.69 -57.33
CA PHE A 185 -66.82 -43.00 -56.92
C PHE A 185 -68.36 -43.07 -56.97
N TYR A 186 -69.05 -42.07 -56.42
CA TYR A 186 -70.51 -41.96 -56.46
C TYR A 186 -71.06 -41.86 -57.89
N TYR A 187 -70.49 -40.99 -58.73
CA TYR A 187 -70.95 -40.75 -60.10
C TYR A 187 -70.67 -41.94 -61.03
N TYR A 188 -69.47 -42.52 -60.94
CA TYR A 188 -69.00 -43.61 -61.82
C TYR A 188 -69.43 -45.01 -61.36
N ASN A 189 -70.12 -45.15 -60.22
CA ASN A 189 -70.70 -46.42 -59.76
C ASN A 189 -71.68 -47.04 -60.79
N LYS A 190 -72.13 -46.26 -61.79
CA LYS A 190 -73.03 -46.69 -62.87
C LYS A 190 -72.31 -47.13 -64.16
N LEU A 191 -70.98 -47.04 -64.23
CA LEU A 191 -70.16 -47.37 -65.41
C LEU A 191 -69.30 -48.63 -65.18
N SER A 192 -68.81 -49.22 -66.28
CA SER A 192 -68.12 -50.54 -66.36
C SER A 192 -67.26 -50.93 -65.14
N ILE A 193 -67.42 -52.18 -64.68
CA ILE A 193 -66.77 -52.82 -63.51
C ILE A 193 -65.24 -52.57 -63.45
N ASN A 194 -64.56 -52.49 -64.59
CA ASN A 194 -63.10 -52.35 -64.63
C ASN A 194 -62.61 -50.96 -64.18
N LYS A 195 -63.34 -49.87 -64.45
CA LYS A 195 -62.94 -48.51 -64.04
C LYS A 195 -63.18 -48.27 -62.54
N TYR A 196 -64.20 -48.92 -61.99
CA TYR A 196 -64.58 -48.86 -60.59
C TYR A 196 -63.47 -49.40 -59.65
N ARG A 197 -62.82 -50.50 -60.03
CA ARG A 197 -61.75 -51.13 -59.24
C ARG A 197 -60.56 -50.20 -59.00
N TYR A 198 -60.15 -49.43 -60.00
CA TYR A 198 -59.01 -48.50 -59.87
C TYR A 198 -59.31 -47.33 -58.92
N ILE A 199 -60.54 -46.80 -58.94
CA ILE A 199 -60.94 -45.69 -58.05
C ILE A 199 -60.98 -46.16 -56.59
N LEU A 200 -61.49 -47.37 -56.34
CA LEU A 200 -61.53 -47.95 -54.99
C LEU A 200 -60.12 -48.18 -54.43
N ILE A 201 -59.21 -48.73 -55.25
CA ILE A 201 -57.80 -48.90 -54.87
C ILE A 201 -57.15 -47.53 -54.58
N ALA A 202 -57.37 -46.53 -55.44
CA ALA A 202 -56.82 -45.20 -55.24
C ALA A 202 -57.33 -44.54 -53.94
N LEU A 203 -58.60 -44.73 -53.59
CA LEU A 203 -59.20 -44.19 -52.36
C LEU A 203 -58.62 -44.88 -51.11
N VAL A 204 -58.48 -46.20 -51.14
CA VAL A 204 -57.84 -46.96 -50.04
C VAL A 204 -56.39 -46.52 -49.87
N ILE A 205 -55.62 -46.42 -50.96
CA ILE A 205 -54.23 -45.95 -50.90
C ILE A 205 -54.15 -44.53 -50.33
N ASN A 206 -55.04 -43.63 -50.75
CA ASN A 206 -55.06 -42.24 -50.29
C ASN A 206 -55.36 -42.11 -48.78
N ILE A 207 -56.23 -42.95 -48.22
CA ILE A 207 -56.54 -42.95 -46.78
C ILE A 207 -55.39 -43.54 -45.95
N PHE A 208 -54.76 -44.60 -46.44
CA PHE A 208 -53.76 -45.34 -45.67
C PHE A 208 -52.33 -44.84 -45.85
N ILE A 209 -52.05 -43.93 -46.77
CA ILE A 209 -50.74 -43.28 -46.87
C ILE A 209 -50.57 -42.32 -45.68
N PRO A 210 -49.62 -42.57 -44.76
CA PRO A 210 -49.29 -41.59 -43.73
C PRO A 210 -48.49 -40.46 -44.38
N TYR A 211 -49.20 -39.43 -44.87
CA TYR A 211 -48.56 -38.26 -45.52
C TYR A 211 -47.50 -37.60 -44.63
N LYS A 212 -47.63 -37.72 -43.30
CA LYS A 212 -46.60 -37.32 -42.35
C LYS A 212 -45.26 -38.01 -42.64
N THR A 213 -45.25 -39.33 -42.83
CA THR A 213 -44.04 -40.12 -43.11
C THR A 213 -43.45 -39.82 -44.49
N ILE A 214 -44.28 -39.53 -45.49
CA ILE A 214 -43.80 -39.12 -46.82
C ILE A 214 -43.13 -37.75 -46.76
N VAL A 215 -43.76 -36.77 -46.10
CA VAL A 215 -43.21 -35.42 -45.94
C VAL A 215 -41.92 -35.45 -45.11
N GLU A 216 -41.85 -36.28 -44.06
CA GLU A 216 -40.62 -36.51 -43.28
C GLU A 216 -39.49 -37.14 -44.13
N TYR A 217 -39.81 -38.04 -45.06
CA TYR A 217 -38.82 -38.69 -45.92
C TYR A 217 -38.26 -37.75 -47.00
N PHE A 218 -39.07 -36.84 -47.56
CA PHE A 218 -38.63 -35.94 -48.62
C PHE A 218 -37.87 -34.70 -48.15
N ILE A 219 -38.03 -34.30 -46.88
CA ILE A 219 -37.37 -33.11 -46.32
C ILE A 219 -36.07 -33.47 -45.58
N LYS A 220 -35.88 -34.74 -45.21
CA LYS A 220 -34.65 -35.25 -44.59
C LYS A 220 -33.54 -35.46 -45.63
#